data_AF-A0A3M1QHL5-F1
#
_entry.id   AF-A0A3M1QHL5-F1
#
_cell.length_a   1.000
_cell.length_b   1.000
_cell.length_c   1.000
_cell.angle_alpha   90.00
_cell.angle_beta   90.00
_cell.angle_gamma   90.00
#
_symmetry.space_group_name_H-M   'P 1'
#
loop_
_entity.id
_entity.type
_entity.pdbx_description
1 polymer ?
#
loop_
_entity_poly.entity_id
_entity_poly.type
_entity_poly.pdbx_seq_one_letter_code
_entity_poly.pdbx_strand_id
1 'polypeptide(L)'
;LEQARARDAARPDPLPPLWGLPIALKDNICTRGLPTTCCSRLLANFRPVYDSFVAERLEAAGAVVLGKTNMDEFAMGSSCENSALGPTRNPHDLERVPGGSSGGSAAAVAADECLAALGSDTGGSIRQPACFCGVVGLKPTYGRVSRNGLVAFASSLDQIGPLTKDARDAALLLGAIAGHDPGDSTSAREPVPDYEAALAESVAGLRLGLPAEYLGEGLDPEVERAVRGAIATFEGLGAETVEVRLPHTEYAVATYYLVATAEASSNLGRFDGIRYGVREEAEDLLGVYTKSRSAGFGAEVKRRIMLGTFALSAGYYDAYYGKAMAVRTLIRQDFEAAFERCDLLLTP
;
A
#
# COMPACT_ATOMS: atom_id res chain seq x y z
N LEU A 1 24.02 -7.35 -6.45
CA LEU A 1 25.09 -8.06 -7.19
C LEU A 1 25.57 -9.32 -6.47
N GLU A 2 25.92 -9.24 -5.18
CA GLU A 2 26.31 -10.45 -4.42
C GLU A 2 25.20 -11.52 -4.38
N GLN A 3 23.95 -11.11 -4.10
CA GLN A 3 22.78 -12.00 -4.20
C GLN A 3 22.69 -12.67 -5.58
N ALA A 4 22.84 -11.91 -6.68
CA ALA A 4 22.79 -12.47 -8.03
C ALA A 4 23.88 -13.54 -8.27
N ARG A 5 25.13 -13.28 -7.88
CA ARG A 5 26.22 -14.27 -7.97
C ARG A 5 25.92 -15.53 -7.15
N ALA A 6 25.31 -15.38 -5.97
CA ALA A 6 24.90 -16.51 -5.16
C ALA A 6 23.79 -17.33 -5.86
N ARG A 7 22.86 -16.68 -6.56
CA ARG A 7 21.84 -17.35 -7.40
C ARG A 7 22.47 -18.07 -8.60
N ASP A 8 23.39 -17.43 -9.30
CA ASP A 8 24.09 -18.06 -10.44
C ASP A 8 24.86 -19.32 -10.01
N ALA A 9 25.48 -19.29 -8.83
CA ALA A 9 26.23 -20.42 -8.29
C ALA A 9 25.32 -21.56 -7.79
N ALA A 10 24.18 -21.25 -7.17
CA ALA A 10 23.30 -22.25 -6.58
C ALA A 10 22.47 -23.01 -7.63
N ARG A 11 21.95 -22.29 -8.63
CA ARG A 11 21.16 -22.80 -9.78
C ARG A 11 20.40 -24.13 -9.52
N PRO A 12 19.39 -24.12 -8.63
CA PRO A 12 18.63 -25.31 -8.28
C PRO A 12 17.79 -25.81 -9.48
N ASP A 13 17.36 -27.08 -9.41
CA ASP A 13 16.43 -27.66 -10.38
C ASP A 13 15.31 -28.40 -9.60
N PRO A 14 14.04 -27.93 -9.65
CA PRO A 14 13.55 -26.79 -10.42
C PRO A 14 13.96 -25.42 -9.83
N LEU A 15 13.91 -24.38 -10.65
CA LEU A 15 14.10 -23.00 -10.19
C LEU A 15 12.89 -22.53 -9.35
N PRO A 16 13.12 -21.82 -8.24
CA PRO A 16 12.10 -21.05 -7.55
C PRO A 16 11.40 -20.03 -8.46
N PRO A 17 10.14 -19.66 -8.17
CA PRO A 17 9.30 -18.89 -9.09
C PRO A 17 9.83 -17.49 -9.41
N LEU A 18 10.61 -16.88 -8.51
CA LEU A 18 11.19 -15.54 -8.69
C LEU A 18 12.72 -15.59 -8.80
N TRP A 19 13.29 -16.72 -9.23
CA TRP A 19 14.73 -16.92 -9.22
C TRP A 19 15.49 -15.86 -10.02
N GLY A 20 16.32 -15.08 -9.33
CA GLY A 20 17.15 -14.04 -9.93
C GLY A 20 16.40 -12.76 -10.32
N LEU A 21 15.08 -12.69 -10.10
CA LEU A 21 14.29 -11.53 -10.53
C LEU A 21 14.60 -10.29 -9.67
N PRO A 22 14.95 -9.15 -10.29
CA PRO A 22 15.23 -7.92 -9.56
C PRO A 22 13.94 -7.22 -9.12
N ILE A 23 13.74 -7.17 -7.80
CA ILE A 23 12.54 -6.61 -7.16
C ILE A 23 12.93 -5.47 -6.22
N ALA A 24 12.18 -4.37 -6.25
CA ALA A 24 12.37 -3.24 -5.34
C ALA A 24 11.34 -3.26 -4.20
N LEU A 25 11.69 -2.74 -3.02
CA LEU A 25 10.79 -2.73 -1.86
C LEU A 25 10.55 -1.31 -1.37
N LYS A 26 9.30 -0.92 -1.15
CA LYS A 26 8.95 0.35 -0.50
C LYS A 26 9.69 0.53 0.83
N ASP A 27 10.18 1.75 1.07
CA ASP A 27 11.10 2.00 2.18
C ASP A 27 10.48 1.89 3.59
N ASN A 28 9.16 1.69 3.71
CA ASN A 28 8.49 1.32 4.97
C ASN A 28 8.42 -0.20 5.22
N ILE A 29 9.04 -1.02 4.37
CA ILE A 29 9.17 -2.46 4.55
C ILE A 29 10.57 -2.75 5.12
N CYS A 30 10.63 -3.35 6.31
CA CYS A 30 11.89 -3.70 6.96
C CYS A 30 12.64 -4.79 6.18
N THR A 31 13.94 -4.58 5.99
CA THR A 31 14.85 -5.49 5.29
C THR A 31 16.19 -5.44 6.01
N ARG A 32 16.65 -6.58 6.52
CA ARG A 32 17.93 -6.69 7.22
C ARG A 32 19.06 -6.33 6.25
N GLY A 33 20.03 -5.57 6.74
CA GLY A 33 21.18 -5.13 5.94
C GLY A 33 20.91 -3.91 5.05
N LEU A 34 19.66 -3.52 4.83
CA LEU A 34 19.28 -2.28 4.15
C LEU A 34 18.77 -1.24 5.15
N PRO A 35 18.95 0.07 4.89
CA PRO A 35 18.24 1.08 5.68
C PRO A 35 16.73 0.98 5.43
N THR A 36 15.94 1.35 6.43
CA THR A 36 14.48 1.51 6.32
C THR A 36 14.16 2.85 6.95
N THR A 37 13.92 3.88 6.14
CA THR A 37 13.78 5.25 6.64
C THR A 37 12.32 5.73 6.65
N CYS A 38 11.42 5.00 5.99
CA CYS A 38 10.05 5.47 5.71
C CYS A 38 10.05 6.87 5.06
N CYS A 39 11.13 7.22 4.34
CA CYS A 39 11.41 8.53 3.79
C CYS A 39 11.27 9.67 4.80
N SER A 40 11.65 9.42 6.06
CA SER A 40 11.62 10.38 7.17
C SER A 40 13.01 10.66 7.72
N ARG A 41 13.24 11.89 8.17
CA ARG A 41 14.46 12.24 8.92
C ARG A 41 14.57 11.46 10.22
N LEU A 42 13.43 11.12 10.83
CA LEU A 42 13.36 10.42 12.12
C LEU A 42 13.98 9.02 12.07
N LEU A 43 13.97 8.36 10.91
CA LEU A 43 14.53 7.02 10.72
C LEU A 43 15.72 7.02 9.75
N ALA A 44 16.35 8.19 9.49
CA ALA A 44 17.46 8.32 8.55
C ALA A 44 18.67 7.42 8.89
N ASN A 45 18.84 7.06 10.17
CA ASN A 45 19.88 6.16 10.66
C ASN A 45 19.36 4.75 11.03
N PHE A 46 18.10 4.42 10.75
CA PHE A 46 17.52 3.15 11.14
C PHE A 46 17.93 2.01 10.19
N ARG A 47 18.51 0.97 10.77
CA ARG A 47 18.85 -0.29 10.10
C ARG A 47 18.16 -1.43 10.83
N PRO A 48 17.10 -2.04 10.26
CA PRO A 48 16.42 -3.15 10.88
C PRO A 48 17.38 -4.31 11.21
N VAL A 49 17.20 -4.90 12.40
CA VAL A 49 17.91 -6.12 12.83
C VAL A 49 17.13 -7.39 12.49
N TYR A 50 16.11 -7.27 11.64
CA TYR A 50 15.20 -8.32 11.22
C TYR A 50 14.67 -8.04 9.81
N ASP A 51 14.22 -9.10 9.15
CA ASP A 51 13.54 -9.03 7.86
C ASP A 51 12.03 -8.98 8.07
N SER A 52 11.32 -8.24 7.22
CA SER A 52 9.87 -8.38 7.13
C SER A 52 9.51 -9.74 6.57
N PHE A 53 8.31 -10.22 6.89
CA PHE A 53 7.80 -11.49 6.37
C PHE A 53 7.87 -11.56 4.84
N VAL A 54 7.51 -10.47 4.16
CA VAL A 54 7.55 -10.42 2.69
C VAL A 54 8.98 -10.44 2.15
N ALA A 55 9.95 -9.86 2.85
CA ALA A 55 11.36 -9.91 2.45
C ALA A 55 11.91 -11.35 2.58
N GLU A 56 11.57 -12.05 3.67
CA GLU A 56 11.93 -13.46 3.86
C GLU A 56 11.33 -14.34 2.76
N ARG A 57 10.06 -14.11 2.39
CA ARG A 57 9.40 -14.85 1.31
C ARG A 57 9.98 -14.57 -0.07
N LEU A 58 10.34 -13.32 -0.36
CA LEU A 58 11.00 -12.97 -1.63
C LEU A 58 12.37 -13.64 -1.75
N GLU A 59 13.16 -13.61 -0.67
CA GLU A 59 14.46 -14.30 -0.61
C GLU A 59 14.28 -15.81 -0.82
N ALA A 60 13.31 -16.44 -0.15
CA ALA A 60 12.99 -17.85 -0.31
C ALA A 60 12.48 -18.21 -1.72
N ALA A 61 11.74 -17.30 -2.37
CA ALA A 61 11.30 -17.41 -3.76
C ALA A 61 12.43 -17.17 -4.78
N GLY A 62 13.64 -16.84 -4.31
CA GLY A 62 14.82 -16.68 -5.15
C GLY A 62 15.03 -15.28 -5.71
N ALA A 63 14.20 -14.30 -5.33
CA ALA A 63 14.31 -12.93 -5.82
C ALA A 63 15.63 -12.26 -5.41
N VAL A 64 15.99 -11.23 -6.15
CA VAL A 64 17.12 -10.33 -5.84
C VAL A 64 16.55 -8.98 -5.46
N VAL A 65 16.77 -8.55 -4.22
CA VAL A 65 16.32 -7.24 -3.75
C VAL A 65 17.27 -6.17 -4.28
N LEU A 66 16.78 -5.32 -5.19
CA LEU A 66 17.59 -4.25 -5.77
C LEU A 66 17.89 -3.13 -4.77
N GLY A 67 16.89 -2.78 -3.95
CA GLY A 67 16.99 -1.65 -3.04
C GLY A 67 15.62 -1.19 -2.54
N LYS A 68 15.61 0.00 -1.94
CA LYS A 68 14.44 0.60 -1.33
C LYS A 68 13.87 1.69 -2.24
N THR A 69 12.54 1.74 -2.41
CA THR A 69 11.88 2.78 -3.21
C THR A 69 11.39 3.94 -2.34
N ASN A 70 11.45 5.15 -2.92
CA ASN A 70 10.98 6.37 -2.28
C ASN A 70 9.46 6.35 -2.03
N MET A 71 8.99 7.14 -1.07
CA MET A 71 7.59 7.22 -0.66
C MET A 71 7.27 8.53 0.05
N ASP A 72 5.99 8.88 0.19
CA ASP A 72 5.60 9.90 1.18
C ASP A 72 6.03 9.46 2.59
N GLU A 73 6.48 10.43 3.39
CA GLU A 73 6.94 10.20 4.76
C GLU A 73 5.90 9.40 5.56
N PHE A 74 6.32 8.27 6.14
CA PHE A 74 5.45 7.35 6.90
C PHE A 74 4.16 6.92 6.18
N ALA A 75 4.21 6.85 4.85
CA ALA A 75 3.10 6.49 3.97
C ALA A 75 1.95 7.51 3.94
N MET A 76 2.20 8.74 4.41
CA MET A 76 1.19 9.79 4.58
C MET A 76 1.25 10.82 3.45
N GLY A 77 0.55 10.53 2.36
CA GLY A 77 0.42 11.42 1.22
C GLY A 77 -0.01 10.67 -0.04
N SER A 78 -0.25 11.43 -1.10
CA SER A 78 -0.77 10.92 -2.38
C SER A 78 0.03 11.44 -3.59
N SER A 79 1.26 11.90 -3.38
CA SER A 79 2.10 12.49 -4.43
C SER A 79 3.59 12.18 -4.35
N CYS A 80 4.05 11.55 -3.26
CA CYS A 80 5.47 11.28 -2.96
C CYS A 80 6.31 12.55 -2.73
N GLU A 81 5.69 13.73 -2.63
CA GLU A 81 6.37 15.01 -2.40
C GLU A 81 6.76 15.22 -0.93
N ASN A 82 6.08 14.54 0.00
CA ASN A 82 6.41 14.66 1.43
C ASN A 82 7.67 13.89 1.82
N SER A 83 8.30 13.16 0.90
CA SER A 83 9.56 12.46 1.17
C SER A 83 10.63 13.43 1.69
N ALA A 84 11.21 13.11 2.83
CA ALA A 84 12.36 13.87 3.35
C ALA A 84 13.63 13.70 2.49
N LEU A 85 13.62 12.76 1.53
CA LEU A 85 14.71 12.49 0.60
C LEU A 85 14.56 13.27 -0.73
N GLY A 86 13.41 13.92 -0.94
CA GLY A 86 13.07 14.64 -2.17
C GLY A 86 11.97 13.94 -2.98
N PRO A 87 11.28 14.68 -3.85
CA PRO A 87 10.14 14.17 -4.60
C PRO A 87 10.56 13.19 -5.70
N THR A 88 9.81 12.11 -5.85
CA THR A 88 9.83 11.30 -7.07
C THR A 88 9.01 11.99 -8.16
N ARG A 89 9.39 11.85 -9.43
CA ARG A 89 8.66 12.38 -10.59
C ARG A 89 8.00 11.25 -11.39
N ASN A 90 6.94 11.57 -12.11
CA ASN A 90 6.23 10.60 -12.95
C ASN A 90 7.05 10.29 -14.22
N PRO A 91 7.33 9.01 -14.55
CA PRO A 91 8.09 8.67 -15.76
C PRO A 91 7.42 9.07 -17.09
N HIS A 92 6.10 9.27 -17.11
CA HIS A 92 5.37 9.73 -18.30
C HIS A 92 5.44 11.26 -18.50
N ASP A 93 5.65 12.00 -17.42
CA ASP A 93 5.76 13.46 -17.42
C ASP A 93 6.51 13.92 -16.15
N LEU A 94 7.78 14.34 -16.32
CA LEU A 94 8.65 14.68 -15.19
C LEU A 94 8.23 15.96 -14.44
N GLU A 95 7.27 16.75 -14.96
CA GLU A 95 6.69 17.88 -14.24
C GLU A 95 5.57 17.43 -13.28
N ARG A 96 5.09 16.19 -13.41
CA ARG A 96 3.97 15.63 -12.64
C ARG A 96 4.41 14.67 -11.53
N VAL A 97 3.46 14.42 -10.64
CA VAL A 97 3.62 13.50 -9.51
C VAL A 97 3.38 12.05 -9.95
N PRO A 98 4.11 11.07 -9.39
CA PRO A 98 3.89 9.64 -9.65
C PRO A 98 2.74 9.06 -8.82
N GLY A 99 2.04 9.90 -8.04
CA GLY A 99 1.08 9.48 -7.02
C GLY A 99 1.75 9.16 -5.69
N GLY A 100 0.98 8.68 -4.71
CA GLY A 100 1.48 8.33 -3.39
C GLY A 100 0.56 7.42 -2.57
N SER A 101 1.07 6.81 -1.50
CA SER A 101 2.42 6.99 -0.98
C SER A 101 3.47 6.05 -1.58
N SER A 102 3.10 5.08 -2.42
CA SER A 102 4.07 4.18 -3.09
C SER A 102 4.56 4.73 -4.44
N GLY A 103 4.72 6.05 -4.56
CA GLY A 103 5.10 6.72 -5.81
C GLY A 103 6.44 6.26 -6.36
N GLY A 104 7.45 6.03 -5.51
CA GLY A 104 8.73 5.47 -5.93
C GLY A 104 8.63 4.04 -6.46
N SER A 105 7.77 3.19 -5.87
CA SER A 105 7.55 1.84 -6.38
C SER A 105 6.90 1.84 -7.77
N ALA A 106 5.89 2.67 -7.98
CA ALA A 106 5.21 2.76 -9.26
C ALA A 106 6.12 3.35 -10.35
N ALA A 107 6.84 4.43 -10.02
CA ALA A 107 7.78 5.07 -10.94
C ALA A 107 8.94 4.13 -11.33
N ALA A 108 9.52 3.39 -10.38
CA ALA A 108 10.62 2.47 -10.68
C ALA A 108 10.21 1.33 -11.62
N VAL A 109 8.97 0.83 -11.50
CA VAL A 109 8.43 -0.20 -12.41
C VAL A 109 8.13 0.40 -13.79
N ALA A 110 7.51 1.59 -13.83
CA ALA A 110 7.18 2.28 -15.08
C ALA A 110 8.41 2.75 -15.87
N ALA A 111 9.50 3.07 -15.17
CA ALA A 111 10.77 3.54 -15.76
C ALA A 111 11.79 2.41 -16.02
N ASP A 112 11.39 1.14 -15.88
CA ASP A 112 12.25 -0.03 -16.13
C ASP A 112 13.49 -0.14 -15.23
N GLU A 113 13.43 0.45 -14.03
CA GLU A 113 14.50 0.35 -13.03
C GLU A 113 14.46 -1.00 -12.27
N CYS A 114 13.30 -1.65 -12.27
CA CYS A 114 13.07 -2.98 -11.70
C CYS A 114 11.98 -3.73 -12.48
N LEU A 115 11.92 -5.07 -12.38
CA LEU A 115 10.84 -5.83 -13.02
C LEU A 115 9.52 -5.71 -12.27
N ALA A 116 9.61 -5.62 -10.95
CA ALA A 116 8.47 -5.47 -10.06
C ALA A 116 8.89 -4.77 -8.77
N ALA A 117 7.91 -4.21 -8.06
CA ALA A 117 8.12 -3.62 -6.76
C ALA A 117 7.02 -4.00 -5.77
N LEU A 118 7.32 -3.95 -4.48
CA LEU A 118 6.32 -3.94 -3.43
C LEU A 118 5.96 -2.52 -3.01
N GLY A 119 4.69 -2.30 -2.74
CA GLY A 119 4.15 -1.10 -2.11
C GLY A 119 3.33 -1.42 -0.86
N SER A 120 2.77 -0.38 -0.25
CA SER A 120 1.78 -0.51 0.83
C SER A 120 0.58 0.37 0.53
N ASP A 121 -0.63 -0.14 0.73
CA ASP A 121 -1.89 0.55 0.48
C ASP A 121 -2.69 0.64 1.78
N THR A 122 -2.97 1.87 2.21
CA THR A 122 -3.80 2.15 3.39
C THR A 122 -5.12 2.82 3.00
N GLY A 123 -5.10 3.65 1.95
CA GLY A 123 -6.26 4.39 1.45
C GLY A 123 -6.20 4.64 -0.06
N GLY A 124 -5.50 3.78 -0.81
CA GLY A 124 -5.21 3.93 -2.24
C GLY A 124 -3.72 3.96 -2.57
N SER A 125 -2.84 3.78 -1.59
CA SER A 125 -1.40 4.05 -1.74
C SER A 125 -0.62 3.07 -2.62
N ILE A 126 -1.23 2.02 -3.17
CA ILE A 126 -0.69 1.20 -4.28
C ILE A 126 -1.45 1.52 -5.57
N ARG A 127 -2.78 1.50 -5.50
CA ARG A 127 -3.66 1.62 -6.67
C ARG A 127 -3.56 3.00 -7.35
N GLN A 128 -3.51 4.08 -6.56
CA GLN A 128 -3.41 5.44 -7.10
C GLN A 128 -2.07 5.72 -7.78
N PRO A 129 -0.90 5.38 -7.19
CA PRO A 129 0.37 5.48 -7.91
C PRO A 129 0.42 4.61 -9.17
N ALA A 130 -0.17 3.41 -9.12
CA ALA A 130 -0.21 2.52 -10.26
C ALA A 130 -1.02 3.13 -11.43
N CYS A 131 -2.18 3.71 -11.13
CA CYS A 131 -2.97 4.49 -12.10
C CYS A 131 -2.15 5.66 -12.69
N PHE A 132 -1.51 6.47 -11.84
CA PHE A 132 -0.76 7.65 -12.30
C PHE A 132 0.47 7.30 -13.14
N CYS A 133 1.12 6.16 -12.86
CA CYS A 133 2.30 5.71 -13.59
C CYS A 133 1.99 4.69 -14.69
N GLY A 134 0.71 4.38 -14.96
CA GLY A 134 0.33 3.44 -16.02
C GLY A 134 0.86 2.02 -15.82
N VAL A 135 0.88 1.52 -14.58
CA VAL A 135 1.30 0.16 -14.21
C VAL A 135 0.19 -0.59 -13.49
N VAL A 136 0.35 -1.90 -13.31
CA VAL A 136 -0.58 -2.72 -12.52
C VAL A 136 -0.23 -2.61 -11.04
N GLY A 137 -1.21 -2.26 -10.20
CA GLY A 137 -1.05 -2.20 -8.76
C GLY A 137 -2.20 -2.92 -8.05
N LEU A 138 -1.87 -3.90 -7.21
CA LEU A 138 -2.86 -4.73 -6.53
C LEU A 138 -2.75 -4.56 -5.02
N LYS A 139 -3.86 -4.17 -4.38
CA LYS A 139 -4.01 -4.30 -2.92
C LYS A 139 -4.80 -5.58 -2.62
N PRO A 140 -4.20 -6.62 -2.04
CA PRO A 140 -4.94 -7.83 -1.72
C PRO A 140 -5.94 -7.61 -0.57
N THR A 141 -6.76 -8.62 -0.29
CA THR A 141 -7.64 -8.65 0.89
C THR A 141 -6.82 -8.41 2.16
N TYR A 142 -7.37 -7.63 3.10
CA TYR A 142 -6.72 -7.40 4.39
C TYR A 142 -6.45 -8.75 5.09
N GLY A 143 -5.21 -8.96 5.54
CA GLY A 143 -4.76 -10.21 6.14
C GLY A 143 -4.25 -11.27 5.15
N ARG A 144 -4.32 -11.07 3.82
CA ARG A 144 -3.77 -12.00 2.82
C ARG A 144 -2.23 -12.03 2.80
N VAL A 145 -1.62 -10.88 3.05
CA VAL A 145 -0.16 -10.70 3.16
C VAL A 145 0.14 -10.19 4.56
N SER A 146 1.11 -10.79 5.25
CA SER A 146 1.49 -10.37 6.60
C SER A 146 1.96 -8.91 6.63
N ARG A 147 1.64 -8.24 7.73
CA ARG A 147 2.12 -6.88 8.06
C ARG A 147 3.34 -6.92 8.98
N ASN A 148 3.84 -8.11 9.33
CA ASN A 148 5.05 -8.26 10.14
C ASN A 148 6.28 -7.67 9.41
N GLY A 149 6.87 -6.64 10.03
CA GLY A 149 7.94 -5.84 9.46
C GLY A 149 7.50 -4.76 8.46
N LEU A 150 6.21 -4.53 8.29
CA LEU A 150 5.70 -3.27 7.73
C LEU A 150 5.69 -2.21 8.83
N VAL A 151 6.33 -1.07 8.60
CA VAL A 151 6.22 0.08 9.51
C VAL A 151 4.81 0.64 9.40
N ALA A 152 4.00 0.39 10.43
CA ALA A 152 2.57 0.67 10.43
C ALA A 152 2.26 2.16 10.33
N PHE A 153 1.29 2.48 9.47
CA PHE A 153 0.58 3.74 9.43
C PHE A 153 -0.78 3.57 10.13
N ALA A 154 -1.72 2.85 9.51
CA ALA A 154 -3.02 2.51 10.10
C ALA A 154 -3.21 0.99 10.08
N SER A 155 -3.02 0.38 11.24
CA SER A 155 -2.96 -1.07 11.44
C SER A 155 -4.18 -1.81 10.88
N SER A 156 -5.38 -1.26 10.95
CA SER A 156 -6.61 -1.91 10.46
C SER A 156 -6.87 -1.72 8.96
N LEU A 157 -5.97 -1.04 8.25
CA LEU A 157 -6.12 -0.65 6.85
C LEU A 157 -4.91 -1.03 5.98
N ASP A 158 -3.71 -0.95 6.56
CA ASP A 158 -2.45 -1.20 5.86
C ASP A 158 -2.40 -2.60 5.25
N GLN A 159 -2.00 -2.68 3.97
CA GLN A 159 -1.75 -3.95 3.31
C GLN A 159 -0.62 -3.81 2.29
N ILE A 160 0.35 -4.74 2.33
CA ILE A 160 1.39 -4.83 1.29
C ILE A 160 0.80 -5.46 0.03
N GLY A 161 1.25 -5.00 -1.13
CA GLY A 161 0.84 -5.55 -2.43
C GLY A 161 1.84 -5.24 -3.55
N PRO A 162 1.71 -5.94 -4.69
CA PRO A 162 2.62 -5.80 -5.82
C PRO A 162 2.30 -4.58 -6.71
N LEU A 163 3.35 -4.05 -7.33
CA LEU A 163 3.31 -3.18 -8.50
C LEU A 163 4.15 -3.82 -9.62
N THR A 164 3.55 -3.98 -10.79
CA THR A 164 4.13 -4.75 -11.93
C THR A 164 3.69 -4.15 -13.26
N LYS A 165 4.28 -4.62 -14.36
CA LYS A 165 3.90 -4.17 -15.71
C LYS A 165 2.60 -4.78 -16.21
N ASP A 166 2.30 -5.99 -15.78
CA ASP A 166 1.08 -6.71 -16.17
C ASP A 166 0.47 -7.52 -15.02
N ALA A 167 -0.75 -8.03 -15.28
CA ALA A 167 -1.53 -8.78 -14.30
C ALA A 167 -0.92 -10.16 -13.98
N ARG A 168 -0.16 -10.76 -14.91
CA ARG A 168 0.48 -12.05 -14.69
C ARG A 168 1.61 -11.93 -13.68
N ASP A 169 2.46 -10.93 -13.84
CA ASP A 169 3.51 -10.62 -12.89
C ASP A 169 2.93 -10.26 -11.51
N ALA A 170 1.81 -9.55 -11.47
CA ALA A 170 1.12 -9.25 -10.21
C ALA A 170 0.63 -10.53 -9.49
N ALA A 171 0.07 -11.48 -10.25
CA ALA A 171 -0.39 -12.77 -9.72
C ALA A 171 0.78 -13.61 -9.17
N LEU A 172 1.87 -13.72 -9.94
CA LEU A 172 3.10 -14.40 -9.55
C LEU A 172 3.69 -13.81 -8.26
N LEU A 173 3.85 -12.49 -8.24
CA LEU A 173 4.44 -11.79 -7.09
C LEU A 173 3.53 -11.87 -5.86
N LEU A 174 2.21 -11.75 -6.02
CA LEU A 174 1.27 -11.93 -4.92
C LEU A 174 1.35 -13.37 -4.36
N GLY A 175 1.38 -14.38 -5.23
CA GLY A 175 1.52 -15.78 -4.82
C GLY A 175 2.79 -16.03 -4.01
N ALA A 176 3.89 -15.36 -4.37
CA ALA A 176 5.15 -15.46 -3.64
C ALA A 176 5.09 -14.83 -2.24
N ILE A 177 4.39 -13.71 -2.05
CA ILE A 177 4.40 -12.96 -0.76
C ILE A 177 3.19 -13.25 0.14
N ALA A 178 2.10 -13.80 -0.39
CA ALA A 178 0.88 -14.10 0.36
C ALA A 178 1.03 -15.33 1.26
N GLY A 179 0.20 -15.40 2.29
CA GLY A 179 0.12 -16.55 3.19
C GLY A 179 0.03 -16.17 4.66
N HIS A 180 -0.36 -17.14 5.48
CA HIS A 180 -0.44 -16.99 6.93
C HIS A 180 0.97 -16.79 7.53
N ASP A 181 1.07 -15.84 8.46
CA ASP A 181 2.25 -15.58 9.26
C ASP A 181 1.90 -15.70 10.75
N PRO A 182 2.45 -16.68 11.48
CA PRO A 182 2.26 -16.77 12.94
C PRO A 182 2.71 -15.52 13.72
N GLY A 183 3.62 -14.72 13.15
CA GLY A 183 4.08 -13.45 13.70
C GLY A 183 3.12 -12.26 13.50
N ASP A 184 2.06 -12.44 12.72
CA ASP A 184 1.00 -11.45 12.51
C ASP A 184 -0.37 -12.06 12.88
N SER A 185 -0.88 -11.68 14.04
CA SER A 185 -2.20 -12.11 14.55
C SER A 185 -3.37 -11.71 13.65
N THR A 186 -3.18 -10.80 12.70
CA THR A 186 -4.19 -10.37 11.73
C THR A 186 -4.06 -11.06 10.37
N SER A 187 -3.01 -11.86 10.17
CA SER A 187 -2.85 -12.64 8.94
C SER A 187 -3.89 -13.77 8.90
N ALA A 188 -4.59 -13.88 7.79
CA ALA A 188 -5.65 -14.86 7.61
C ALA A 188 -5.04 -16.26 7.49
N ARG A 189 -5.68 -17.25 8.14
CA ARG A 189 -5.33 -18.68 8.03
C ARG A 189 -5.99 -19.32 6.81
N GLU A 190 -5.86 -18.66 5.67
CA GLU A 190 -6.44 -19.09 4.40
C GLU A 190 -5.35 -19.58 3.46
N PRO A 191 -5.53 -20.73 2.78
CA PRO A 191 -4.61 -21.17 1.73
C PRO A 191 -4.41 -20.07 0.68
N VAL A 192 -3.22 -19.99 0.11
CA VAL A 192 -2.92 -19.09 -1.01
C VAL A 192 -3.42 -19.76 -2.29
N PRO A 193 -4.39 -19.18 -3.01
CA PRO A 193 -4.83 -19.69 -4.30
C PRO A 193 -3.70 -19.64 -5.34
N ASP A 194 -3.80 -20.49 -6.35
CA ASP A 194 -2.97 -20.37 -7.55
C ASP A 194 -3.51 -19.24 -8.43
N TYR A 195 -3.01 -18.02 -8.20
CA TYR A 195 -3.46 -16.83 -8.91
C TYR A 195 -3.09 -16.85 -10.39
N GLU A 196 -1.97 -17.50 -10.77
CA GLU A 196 -1.54 -17.55 -12.17
C GLU A 196 -2.46 -18.47 -12.98
N ALA A 197 -2.84 -19.61 -12.42
CA ALA A 197 -3.78 -20.52 -13.07
C ALA A 197 -5.14 -19.86 -13.36
N ALA A 198 -5.61 -18.98 -12.46
CA ALA A 198 -6.88 -18.26 -12.62
C ALA A 198 -6.88 -17.24 -13.77
N LEU A 199 -5.71 -16.82 -14.28
CA LEU A 199 -5.62 -15.87 -15.40
C LEU A 199 -6.11 -16.46 -16.73
N ALA A 200 -6.18 -17.79 -16.83
CA ALA A 200 -6.68 -18.47 -18.02
C ALA A 200 -8.23 -18.50 -18.10
N GLU A 201 -8.92 -18.09 -17.03
CA GLU A 201 -10.37 -18.11 -16.95
C GLU A 201 -10.99 -17.00 -17.82
N SER A 202 -12.12 -17.33 -18.46
CA SER A 202 -12.88 -16.36 -19.24
C SER A 202 -13.67 -15.43 -18.31
N VAL A 203 -13.79 -14.16 -18.71
CA VAL A 203 -14.67 -13.18 -18.04
C VAL A 203 -16.12 -13.27 -18.53
N ALA A 204 -16.41 -14.14 -19.51
CA ALA A 204 -17.75 -14.29 -20.06
C ALA A 204 -18.74 -14.77 -18.99
N GLY A 205 -19.87 -14.06 -18.88
CA GLY A 205 -20.92 -14.32 -17.88
C GLY A 205 -20.65 -13.73 -16.49
N LEU A 206 -19.49 -13.10 -16.25
CA LEU A 206 -19.26 -12.36 -15.01
C LEU A 206 -20.13 -11.10 -14.97
N ARG A 207 -20.75 -10.83 -13.83
CA ARG A 207 -21.53 -9.61 -13.59
C ARG A 207 -20.63 -8.54 -13.00
N LEU A 208 -20.36 -7.50 -13.78
CA LEU A 208 -19.61 -6.31 -13.40
C LEU A 208 -20.57 -5.26 -12.83
N GLY A 209 -20.49 -5.05 -11.52
CA GLY A 209 -21.19 -3.98 -10.83
C GLY A 209 -20.57 -2.62 -11.16
N LEU A 210 -21.40 -1.67 -11.58
CA LEU A 210 -21.03 -0.29 -11.86
C LEU A 210 -21.63 0.61 -10.77
N PRO A 211 -20.84 1.05 -9.77
CA PRO A 211 -21.35 1.95 -8.74
C PRO A 211 -21.71 3.31 -9.32
N ALA A 212 -22.98 3.69 -9.23
CA ALA A 212 -23.45 4.98 -9.74
C ALA A 212 -22.68 6.16 -9.11
N GLU A 213 -22.32 6.04 -7.83
CA GLU A 213 -21.56 7.05 -7.09
C GLU A 213 -20.13 7.26 -7.61
N TYR A 214 -19.57 6.33 -8.40
CA TYR A 214 -18.20 6.42 -8.93
C TYR A 214 -18.12 6.89 -10.39
N LEU A 215 -19.25 6.93 -11.10
CA LEU A 215 -19.36 7.38 -12.50
C LEU A 215 -20.11 8.72 -12.60
N GLY A 216 -20.06 9.52 -11.54
CA GLY A 216 -20.82 10.76 -11.38
C GLY A 216 -19.95 11.99 -11.14
N GLU A 217 -20.41 12.86 -10.25
CA GLU A 217 -19.77 14.15 -9.95
C GLU A 217 -18.32 13.99 -9.47
N GLY A 218 -17.41 14.80 -10.03
CA GLY A 218 -15.99 14.81 -9.66
C GLY A 218 -15.07 13.95 -10.55
N LEU A 219 -15.62 13.14 -11.46
CA LEU A 219 -14.84 12.39 -12.45
C LEU A 219 -14.49 13.29 -13.64
N ASP A 220 -13.22 13.31 -14.03
CA ASP A 220 -12.79 14.05 -15.22
C ASP A 220 -13.35 13.37 -16.50
N PRO A 221 -13.84 14.13 -17.50
CA PRO A 221 -14.39 13.56 -18.72
C PRO A 221 -13.44 12.63 -19.49
N GLU A 222 -12.11 12.85 -19.41
CA GLU A 222 -11.13 11.98 -20.05
C GLU A 222 -11.06 10.61 -19.36
N VAL A 223 -11.11 10.61 -18.02
CA VAL A 223 -11.13 9.38 -17.21
C VAL A 223 -12.47 8.65 -17.42
N GLU A 224 -13.59 9.38 -17.43
CA GLU A 224 -14.90 8.78 -17.71
C GLU A 224 -14.91 8.06 -19.07
N ARG A 225 -14.39 8.69 -20.13
CA ARG A 225 -14.29 8.06 -21.46
C ARG A 225 -13.41 6.81 -21.42
N ALA A 226 -12.28 6.85 -20.73
CA ALA A 226 -11.38 5.70 -20.61
C ALA A 226 -12.06 4.52 -19.92
N VAL A 227 -12.75 4.76 -18.81
CA VAL A 227 -13.47 3.73 -18.04
C VAL A 227 -14.65 3.18 -18.82
N ARG A 228 -15.41 4.03 -19.54
CA ARG A 228 -16.48 3.55 -20.45
C ARG A 228 -15.92 2.69 -21.58
N GLY A 229 -14.73 3.01 -22.10
CA GLY A 229 -14.03 2.15 -23.07
C GLY A 229 -13.63 0.80 -22.47
N ALA A 230 -13.17 0.77 -21.22
CA ALA A 230 -12.88 -0.48 -20.50
C ALA A 230 -14.15 -1.32 -20.29
N ILE A 231 -15.27 -0.70 -19.88
CA ILE A 231 -16.57 -1.37 -19.75
C ILE A 231 -16.98 -2.03 -21.08
N ALA A 232 -16.95 -1.27 -22.18
CA ALA A 232 -17.29 -1.79 -23.51
C ALA A 232 -16.37 -2.95 -23.95
N THR A 233 -15.10 -2.92 -23.53
CA THR A 233 -14.16 -4.01 -23.78
C THR A 233 -14.59 -5.29 -23.04
N PHE A 234 -14.96 -5.18 -21.77
CA PHE A 234 -15.44 -6.32 -20.99
C PHE A 234 -16.78 -6.88 -21.51
N GLU A 235 -17.71 -6.01 -21.90
CA GLU A 235 -18.96 -6.42 -22.56
C GLU A 235 -18.68 -7.18 -23.86
N GLY A 236 -17.74 -6.70 -24.68
CA GLY A 236 -17.29 -7.38 -25.89
C GLY A 236 -16.63 -8.74 -25.65
N LEU A 237 -16.06 -8.95 -24.46
CA LEU A 237 -15.52 -10.23 -23.99
C LEU A 237 -16.60 -11.14 -23.36
N GLY A 238 -17.85 -10.69 -23.30
CA GLY A 238 -19.00 -11.47 -22.83
C GLY A 238 -19.34 -11.27 -21.36
N ALA A 239 -18.75 -10.31 -20.66
CA ALA A 239 -19.18 -9.94 -19.31
C ALA A 239 -20.53 -9.18 -19.36
N GLU A 240 -21.31 -9.30 -18.30
CA GLU A 240 -22.57 -8.58 -18.11
C GLU A 240 -22.35 -7.39 -17.18
N THR A 241 -22.96 -6.24 -17.43
CA THR A 241 -22.88 -5.09 -16.50
C THR A 241 -24.18 -4.92 -15.73
N VAL A 242 -24.08 -4.58 -14.45
CA VAL A 242 -25.22 -4.27 -13.60
C VAL A 242 -24.96 -3.00 -12.80
N GLU A 243 -25.93 -2.09 -12.76
CA GLU A 243 -25.82 -0.92 -11.88
C GLU A 243 -25.94 -1.37 -10.42
N VAL A 244 -25.04 -0.87 -9.57
CA VAL A 244 -25.08 -1.08 -8.11
C VAL A 244 -24.98 0.25 -7.38
N ARG A 245 -25.30 0.25 -6.08
CA ARG A 245 -25.35 1.45 -5.25
C ARG A 245 -24.43 1.29 -4.05
N LEU A 246 -23.60 2.30 -3.81
CA LEU A 246 -22.72 2.43 -2.64
C LEU A 246 -23.03 3.74 -1.91
N PRO A 247 -24.21 3.88 -1.28
CA PRO A 247 -24.74 5.15 -0.81
C PRO A 247 -23.87 5.87 0.22
N HIS A 248 -23.02 5.16 0.98
CA HIS A 248 -22.14 5.76 1.98
C HIS A 248 -20.77 6.16 1.44
N THR A 249 -20.56 6.08 0.11
CA THR A 249 -19.32 6.47 -0.58
C THR A 249 -18.84 7.88 -0.21
N GLU A 250 -19.76 8.86 -0.15
CA GLU A 250 -19.41 10.25 0.14
C GLU A 250 -18.69 10.42 1.50
N TYR A 251 -18.94 9.50 2.44
CA TYR A 251 -18.32 9.52 3.77
C TYR A 251 -17.00 8.77 3.85
N ALA A 252 -16.58 8.07 2.79
CA ALA A 252 -15.43 7.18 2.82
C ALA A 252 -14.13 7.93 3.14
N VAL A 253 -13.92 9.10 2.53
CA VAL A 253 -12.71 9.93 2.75
C VAL A 253 -12.68 10.46 4.19
N ALA A 254 -13.79 11.02 4.68
CA ALA A 254 -13.86 11.52 6.06
C ALA A 254 -13.64 10.40 7.10
N THR A 255 -14.28 9.25 6.87
CA THR A 255 -14.13 8.05 7.70
C THR A 255 -12.69 7.56 7.70
N TYR A 256 -12.07 7.47 6.53
CA TYR A 256 -10.66 7.11 6.38
C TYR A 256 -9.75 8.04 7.18
N TYR A 257 -9.91 9.36 7.04
CA TYR A 257 -9.04 10.30 7.74
C TYR A 257 -9.17 10.19 9.27
N LEU A 258 -10.37 9.99 9.80
CA LEU A 258 -10.55 9.81 11.25
C LEU A 258 -9.93 8.50 11.75
N VAL A 259 -10.15 7.38 11.05
CA VAL A 259 -9.59 6.08 11.46
C VAL A 259 -8.08 6.05 11.30
N ALA A 260 -7.57 6.42 10.11
CA ALA A 260 -6.15 6.33 9.81
C ALA A 260 -5.31 7.27 10.67
N THR A 261 -5.77 8.50 10.93
CA THR A 261 -5.01 9.43 11.77
C THR A 261 -5.03 9.03 13.24
N ALA A 262 -6.17 8.54 13.77
CA ALA A 262 -6.26 8.00 15.11
C ALA A 262 -5.30 6.81 15.33
N GLU A 263 -5.28 5.85 14.41
CA GLU A 263 -4.34 4.74 14.52
C GLU A 263 -2.88 5.19 14.37
N ALA A 264 -2.61 6.14 13.47
CA ALA A 264 -1.28 6.69 13.29
C ALA A 264 -0.73 7.40 14.53
N SER A 265 -1.56 8.16 15.24
CA SER A 265 -1.11 8.88 16.45
C SER A 265 -0.62 7.91 17.53
N SER A 266 -1.23 6.73 17.62
CA SER A 266 -0.81 5.63 18.48
C SER A 266 0.41 4.88 17.92
N ASN A 267 0.33 4.42 16.66
CA ASN A 267 1.37 3.62 16.01
C ASN A 267 2.73 4.33 15.98
N LEU A 268 2.73 5.64 15.67
CA LEU A 268 3.93 6.48 15.64
C LEU A 268 4.34 6.98 17.03
N GLY A 269 3.58 6.68 18.08
CA GLY A 269 3.95 6.99 19.47
C GLY A 269 5.26 6.34 19.91
N ARG A 270 5.65 5.22 19.26
CA ARG A 270 6.91 4.50 19.53
C ARG A 270 8.18 5.23 19.10
N PHE A 271 8.06 6.22 18.20
CA PHE A 271 9.22 6.92 17.66
C PHE A 271 9.55 8.11 18.56
N ASP A 272 10.56 7.91 19.39
CA ASP A 272 10.93 8.78 20.48
C ASP A 272 12.44 9.11 20.52
N GLY A 273 13.23 8.50 19.64
CA GLY A 273 14.69 8.66 19.58
C GLY A 273 15.44 7.91 20.69
N ILE A 274 14.76 7.14 21.55
CA ILE A 274 15.41 6.46 22.68
C ILE A 274 16.04 5.14 22.26
N ARG A 275 15.26 4.27 21.59
CA ARG A 275 15.69 2.92 21.22
C ARG A 275 16.33 2.85 19.83
N TYR A 276 15.86 3.67 18.91
CA TYR A 276 16.29 3.74 17.52
C TYR A 276 15.78 5.04 16.88
N GLY A 277 16.27 5.33 15.67
CA GLY A 277 15.99 6.58 14.97
C GLY A 277 16.93 7.71 15.41
N VAL A 278 16.67 8.90 14.90
CA VAL A 278 17.42 10.12 15.23
C VAL A 278 16.94 10.65 16.58
N ARG A 279 17.91 11.03 17.43
CA ARG A 279 17.67 11.62 18.75
C ARG A 279 18.24 13.02 18.81
N GLU A 280 17.44 13.96 19.28
CA GLU A 280 17.86 15.32 19.59
C GLU A 280 18.31 15.44 21.04
N GLU A 281 19.29 16.31 21.29
CA GLU A 281 19.79 16.59 22.63
C GLU A 281 18.87 17.57 23.39
N ALA A 282 18.64 17.28 24.68
CA ALA A 282 17.79 18.09 25.56
C ALA A 282 18.20 17.96 27.03
N GLU A 283 17.76 18.92 27.84
CA GLU A 283 18.07 18.99 29.27
C GLU A 283 17.30 17.94 30.10
N ASP A 284 16.14 17.53 29.62
CA ASP A 284 15.28 16.55 30.29
C ASP A 284 14.63 15.56 29.29
N LEU A 285 13.99 14.53 29.83
CA LEU A 285 13.37 13.47 29.03
C LEU A 285 12.22 14.00 28.14
N LEU A 286 11.43 14.95 28.65
CA LEU A 286 10.33 15.54 27.90
C LEU A 286 10.86 16.33 26.69
N GLY A 287 11.98 17.04 26.89
CA GLY A 287 12.73 17.73 25.86
C GLY A 287 13.24 16.78 24.78
N VAL A 288 13.77 15.61 25.16
CA VAL A 288 14.22 14.60 24.17
C VAL A 288 13.05 14.17 23.29
N TYR A 289 11.90 13.83 23.90
CA TYR A 289 10.72 13.42 23.14
C TYR A 289 10.20 14.51 22.21
N THR A 290 10.00 15.71 22.75
CA THR A 290 9.40 16.83 22.01
C THR A 290 10.31 17.29 20.88
N LYS A 291 11.62 17.48 21.12
CA LYS A 291 12.57 17.91 20.10
C LYS A 291 12.77 16.84 19.02
N SER A 292 13.03 15.58 19.40
CA SER A 292 13.29 14.50 18.43
C SER A 292 12.10 14.29 17.49
N ARG A 293 10.88 14.27 18.03
CA ARG A 293 9.66 14.14 17.21
C ARG A 293 9.41 15.38 16.35
N SER A 294 9.62 16.58 16.90
CA SER A 294 9.38 17.83 16.17
C SER A 294 10.33 18.04 15.00
N ALA A 295 11.60 17.68 15.17
CA ALA A 295 12.64 17.77 14.15
C ALA A 295 12.59 16.61 13.15
N GLY A 296 12.26 15.40 13.62
CA GLY A 296 12.27 14.19 12.81
C GLY A 296 11.05 14.04 11.89
N PHE A 297 9.84 14.37 12.36
CA PHE A 297 8.63 14.30 11.55
C PHE A 297 8.40 15.56 10.71
N GLY A 298 8.07 15.36 9.44
CA GLY A 298 7.58 16.41 8.55
C GLY A 298 6.18 16.92 8.90
N ALA A 299 5.75 17.95 8.17
CA ALA A 299 4.53 18.69 8.49
C ALA A 299 3.25 17.82 8.37
N GLU A 300 3.16 16.99 7.33
CA GLU A 300 1.99 16.12 7.11
C GLU A 300 1.85 15.07 8.20
N VAL A 301 2.95 14.42 8.57
CA VAL A 301 2.96 13.42 9.65
C VAL A 301 2.55 14.07 10.99
N LYS A 302 3.09 15.25 11.32
CA LYS A 302 2.69 15.98 12.53
C LYS A 302 1.21 16.37 12.52
N ARG A 303 0.67 16.84 11.37
CA ARG A 303 -0.76 17.15 11.24
C ARG A 303 -1.63 15.93 11.55
N ARG A 304 -1.29 14.77 10.99
CA ARG A 304 -2.03 13.52 11.22
C ARG A 304 -1.93 13.04 12.66
N ILE A 305 -0.76 13.14 13.30
CA ILE A 305 -0.61 12.82 14.73
C ILE A 305 -1.47 13.74 15.60
N MET A 306 -1.50 15.04 15.31
CA MET A 306 -2.32 16.01 16.06
C MET A 306 -3.82 15.70 15.91
N LEU A 307 -4.30 15.49 14.67
CA LEU A 307 -5.69 15.14 14.41
C LEU A 307 -6.10 13.82 15.08
N GLY A 308 -5.25 12.80 14.96
CA GLY A 308 -5.51 11.50 15.57
C GLY A 308 -5.54 11.54 17.09
N THR A 309 -4.60 12.28 17.71
CA THR A 309 -4.60 12.49 19.17
C THR A 309 -5.88 13.20 19.62
N PHE A 310 -6.35 14.19 18.86
CA PHE A 310 -7.62 14.85 19.13
C PHE A 310 -8.82 13.89 18.99
N ALA A 311 -8.90 13.14 17.90
CA ALA A 311 -10.00 12.22 17.63
C ALA A 311 -10.12 11.08 18.68
N LEU A 312 -9.01 10.73 19.34
CA LEU A 312 -8.96 9.74 20.42
C LEU A 312 -9.09 10.35 21.82
N SER A 313 -9.13 11.66 21.96
CA SER A 313 -9.15 12.32 23.27
C SER A 313 -10.49 12.13 23.99
N ALA A 314 -10.43 12.12 25.33
CA ALA A 314 -11.62 12.00 26.16
C ALA A 314 -12.63 13.13 25.86
N GLY A 315 -13.90 12.77 25.70
CA GLY A 315 -14.97 13.68 25.29
C GLY A 315 -15.18 13.81 23.78
N TYR A 316 -14.20 13.43 22.96
CA TYR A 316 -14.29 13.48 21.50
C TYR A 316 -14.30 12.10 20.84
N TYR A 317 -13.85 11.06 21.54
CA TYR A 317 -13.77 9.69 21.03
C TYR A 317 -15.06 9.21 20.34
N ASP A 318 -16.21 9.27 21.03
CA ASP A 318 -17.48 8.75 20.49
C ASP A 318 -17.96 9.55 19.28
N ALA A 319 -17.75 10.88 19.30
CA ALA A 319 -18.17 11.79 18.25
C ALA A 319 -17.35 11.66 16.97
N TYR A 320 -16.07 11.27 17.08
CA TYR A 320 -15.15 11.17 15.95
C TYR A 320 -14.76 9.72 15.64
N TYR A 321 -13.86 9.12 16.42
CA TYR A 321 -13.35 7.78 16.12
C TYR A 321 -14.44 6.71 16.21
N GLY A 322 -15.25 6.73 17.28
CA GLY A 322 -16.40 5.83 17.44
C GLY A 322 -17.41 5.97 16.29
N LYS A 323 -17.75 7.21 15.91
CA LYS A 323 -18.63 7.49 14.76
C LYS A 323 -18.03 6.99 13.44
N ALA A 324 -16.75 7.22 13.19
CA ALA A 324 -16.08 6.76 11.98
C ALA A 324 -16.09 5.22 11.88
N MET A 325 -15.89 4.51 12.99
CA MET A 325 -16.00 3.04 13.00
C MET A 325 -17.42 2.55 12.70
N ALA A 326 -18.45 3.25 13.15
CA ALA A 326 -19.84 2.96 12.77
C ALA A 326 -20.08 3.20 11.27
N VAL A 327 -19.60 4.31 10.71
CA VAL A 327 -19.72 4.60 9.27
C VAL A 327 -18.92 3.59 8.42
N ARG A 328 -17.74 3.16 8.88
CA ARG A 328 -16.98 2.08 8.24
C ARG A 328 -17.79 0.79 8.13
N THR A 329 -18.65 0.51 9.11
CA THR A 329 -19.55 -0.66 9.07
C THR A 329 -20.62 -0.48 8.00
N LEU A 330 -21.20 0.72 7.86
CA LEU A 330 -22.16 1.03 6.79
C LEU A 330 -21.53 0.89 5.41
N ILE A 331 -20.30 1.42 5.23
CA ILE A 331 -19.55 1.26 3.97
C ILE A 331 -19.33 -0.23 3.66
N ARG A 332 -18.97 -1.05 4.65
CA ARG A 332 -18.83 -2.50 4.43
C ARG A 332 -20.15 -3.15 3.99
N GLN A 333 -21.26 -2.78 4.62
CA GLN A 333 -22.59 -3.29 4.28
C GLN A 333 -23.01 -2.91 2.85
N ASP A 334 -22.61 -1.73 2.36
CA ASP A 334 -22.84 -1.34 0.97
C ASP A 334 -22.14 -2.32 0.00
N PHE A 335 -20.88 -2.66 0.25
CA PHE A 335 -20.16 -3.65 -0.56
C PHE A 335 -20.77 -5.05 -0.45
N GLU A 336 -21.17 -5.49 0.75
CA GLU A 336 -21.86 -6.77 0.96
C GLU A 336 -23.13 -6.85 0.09
N ALA A 337 -23.98 -5.80 0.13
CA ALA A 337 -25.20 -5.73 -0.67
C ALA A 337 -24.93 -5.63 -2.19
N ALA A 338 -23.85 -4.96 -2.60
CA ALA A 338 -23.45 -4.89 -4.00
C ALA A 338 -23.01 -6.27 -4.53
N PHE A 339 -22.22 -7.02 -3.76
CA PHE A 339 -21.74 -8.35 -4.14
C PHE A 339 -22.82 -9.45 -4.15
N GLU A 340 -24.01 -9.19 -3.58
CA GLU A 340 -25.18 -10.05 -3.84
C GLU A 340 -25.65 -9.95 -5.30
N ARG A 341 -25.35 -8.84 -5.98
CA ARG A 341 -25.83 -8.53 -7.34
C ARG A 341 -24.76 -8.68 -8.43
N CYS A 342 -23.50 -8.60 -8.07
CA CYS A 342 -22.38 -8.64 -9.00
C CYS A 342 -21.22 -9.47 -8.44
N ASP A 343 -20.32 -9.90 -9.32
CA ASP A 343 -19.17 -10.72 -8.95
C ASP A 343 -17.92 -9.84 -8.74
N LEU A 344 -17.86 -8.70 -9.45
CA LEU A 344 -16.78 -7.71 -9.38
C LEU A 344 -17.35 -6.30 -9.47
N LEU A 345 -16.66 -5.32 -8.89
CA LEU A 345 -16.95 -3.90 -9.12
C LEU A 345 -15.92 -3.32 -10.08
N LEU A 346 -16.38 -2.65 -11.15
CA LEU A 346 -15.52 -1.93 -12.08
C LEU A 346 -15.63 -0.43 -11.79
N THR A 347 -14.48 0.19 -11.53
CA THR A 347 -14.37 1.60 -11.10
C THR A 347 -13.25 2.29 -11.87
N PRO A 348 -13.25 3.64 -11.93
CA PRO A 348 -12.09 4.41 -12.35
C PRO A 348 -10.82 4.12 -11.54
#